data_AF-A0A521T271-F1
#
_entry.id   AF-A0A521T271-F1
#
_cell.length_a   1.000
_cell.length_b   1.000
_cell.length_c   1.000
_cell.angle_alpha   90.00
_cell.angle_beta   90.00
_cell.angle_gamma   90.00
#
_symmetry.space_group_name_H-M   'P 1'
#
loop_
_entity.id
_entity.type
_entity.pdbx_description
1 polymer ?
#
loop_
_entity_poly.entity_id
_entity_poly.type
_entity_poly.pdbx_seq_one_letter_code
_entity_poly.pdbx_strand_id
1 'polypeptide(L)'
;MRKWLSGIFALVALVNCLLVAIIFTSYSLSTANSLLEIFPFPALYLFEIAVVGILGLIAAGRANAANTAALWPLAGILLAFVILGGFSIGPFLLPAFFSLPLAALLSVPQAAYPPLKGMAWLGAAAVVQALWMLLFTRF
;
A
#
# COMPACT_ATOMS: atom_id res chain seq x y z
N MET A 1 -24.28 -1.20 -6.26
CA MET A 1 -23.25 -2.16 -6.77
C MET A 1 -21.83 -1.62 -6.66
N ARG A 2 -21.48 -0.45 -7.25
CA ARG A 2 -20.11 0.12 -7.22
C ARG A 2 -19.45 0.24 -5.81
N LYS A 3 -20.21 0.65 -4.78
CA LYS A 3 -19.71 0.72 -3.39
C LYS A 3 -19.29 -0.64 -2.82
N TRP A 4 -20.06 -1.69 -3.10
CA TRP A 4 -19.74 -3.07 -2.66
C TRP A 4 -18.46 -3.59 -3.32
N LEU A 5 -18.32 -3.37 -4.62
CA LEU A 5 -17.10 -3.74 -5.36
C LEU A 5 -15.86 -3.03 -4.81
N SER A 6 -15.95 -1.72 -4.53
CA SER A 6 -14.84 -0.98 -3.90
C SER A 6 -14.44 -1.57 -2.54
N GLY A 7 -15.41 -2.01 -1.73
CA GLY A 7 -15.14 -2.66 -0.45
C GLY A 7 -14.40 -3.99 -0.61
N ILE A 8 -14.78 -4.80 -1.61
CA ILE A 8 -14.12 -6.07 -1.91
C ILE A 8 -12.65 -5.83 -2.31
N PHE A 9 -12.38 -4.89 -3.20
CA PHE A 9 -11.00 -4.57 -3.60
C PHE A 9 -10.18 -4.05 -2.41
N ALA A 10 -10.74 -3.19 -1.56
CA ALA A 10 -10.03 -2.72 -0.38
C ALA A 10 -9.78 -3.84 0.65
N LEU A 11 -10.71 -4.81 0.77
CA LEU A 11 -10.52 -5.99 1.61
C LEU A 11 -9.40 -6.89 1.07
N VAL A 12 -9.33 -7.10 -0.25
CA VAL A 12 -8.24 -7.83 -0.90
C VAL A 12 -6.89 -7.14 -0.60
N ALA A 13 -6.85 -5.81 -0.70
CA ALA A 13 -5.65 -5.05 -0.35
C ALA A 13 -5.21 -5.28 1.10
N LEU A 14 -6.15 -5.17 2.05
CA LEU A 14 -5.89 -5.39 3.47
C LEU A 14 -5.35 -6.80 3.72
N VAL A 15 -6.06 -7.83 3.24
CA VAL A 15 -5.69 -9.23 3.47
C VAL A 15 -4.30 -9.49 2.90
N ASN A 16 -4.01 -9.00 1.70
CA ASN A 16 -2.69 -9.15 1.09
C ASN A 16 -1.59 -8.44 1.91
N CYS A 17 -1.82 -7.19 2.34
CA CYS A 17 -0.87 -6.47 3.19
C CYS A 17 -0.60 -7.19 4.51
N LEU A 18 -1.63 -7.72 5.17
CA LEU A 18 -1.49 -8.47 6.42
C LEU A 18 -0.75 -9.80 6.21
N LEU A 19 -1.09 -10.55 5.15
CA LEU A 19 -0.41 -11.79 4.82
C LEU A 19 1.08 -11.55 4.57
N VAL A 20 1.41 -10.53 3.78
CA VAL A 20 2.80 -10.15 3.50
C VAL A 20 3.52 -9.78 4.80
N ALA A 21 2.92 -8.94 5.65
CA ALA A 21 3.48 -8.56 6.94
C ALA A 21 3.74 -9.79 7.83
N ILE A 22 2.78 -10.71 7.96
CA ILE A 22 2.88 -11.91 8.80
C ILE A 22 3.95 -12.87 8.26
N ILE A 23 3.92 -13.20 6.97
CA ILE A 23 4.84 -14.16 6.35
C ILE A 23 6.28 -13.68 6.49
N PHE A 24 6.55 -12.43 6.13
CA PHE A 24 7.93 -11.90 6.17
C PHE A 24 8.41 -11.63 7.60
N THR A 25 7.52 -11.29 8.54
CA THR A 25 7.89 -11.22 9.96
C THR A 25 8.26 -12.62 10.48
N SER A 26 7.48 -13.65 10.14
CA SER A 26 7.77 -15.03 10.56
C SER A 26 9.09 -15.55 9.98
N TYR A 27 9.40 -15.20 8.74
CA TYR A 27 10.66 -15.54 8.08
C TYR A 27 11.87 -14.83 8.72
N SER A 28 11.69 -13.58 9.15
CA SER A 28 12.72 -12.83 9.87
C SER A 28 13.03 -13.39 11.25
N LEU A 29 12.05 -14.04 11.90
CA LEU A 29 12.22 -14.62 13.24
C LEU A 29 12.81 -16.03 13.20
N SER A 30 12.58 -16.77 12.11
CA SER A 30 13.04 -18.16 11.96
C SER A 30 14.47 -18.29 11.41
N THR A 31 14.96 -17.26 10.71
CA THR A 31 16.27 -17.30 10.04
C THR A 31 17.26 -16.39 10.78
N ALA A 32 18.38 -16.95 11.26
CA ALA A 32 19.46 -16.17 11.89
C ALA A 32 20.15 -15.18 10.93
N ASN A 33 19.89 -15.28 9.63
CA ASN A 33 20.34 -14.35 8.60
C ASN A 33 19.23 -13.34 8.33
N SER A 34 19.50 -12.14 8.79
CA SER A 34 18.51 -11.12 9.08
C SER A 34 18.07 -10.36 7.83
N LEU A 35 16.75 -10.15 7.69
CA LEU A 35 16.21 -9.08 6.82
C LEU A 35 16.85 -7.70 7.11
N LEU A 36 17.50 -7.55 8.27
CA LEU A 36 18.34 -6.40 8.65
C LEU A 36 19.53 -6.17 7.71
N GLU A 37 20.06 -7.20 7.02
CA GLU A 37 21.16 -7.03 6.06
C GLU A 37 20.71 -6.33 4.77
N ILE A 38 19.41 -6.40 4.45
CA ILE A 38 18.86 -5.90 3.18
C ILE A 38 18.08 -4.59 3.43
N PHE A 39 17.45 -4.43 4.59
CA PHE A 39 16.73 -3.21 4.96
C PHE A 39 17.00 -2.86 6.44
N PRO A 40 17.47 -1.64 6.76
CA PRO A 40 17.45 -1.17 8.13
C PRO A 40 15.99 -1.03 8.60
N PHE A 41 15.67 -1.60 9.75
CA PHE A 41 14.33 -1.62 10.35
C PHE A 41 13.24 -2.36 9.52
N PRO A 42 13.43 -3.64 9.17
CA PRO A 42 12.45 -4.39 8.36
C PRO A 42 11.08 -4.50 9.04
N ALA A 43 11.05 -4.58 10.38
CA ALA A 43 9.81 -4.61 11.16
C ALA A 43 8.97 -3.34 11.00
N LEU A 44 9.61 -2.17 10.87
CA LEU A 44 8.91 -0.89 10.70
C LEU A 44 8.20 -0.84 9.33
N TYR A 45 8.87 -1.28 8.27
CA TYR A 45 8.28 -1.33 6.93
C TYR A 45 7.14 -2.34 6.83
N LEU A 46 7.24 -3.51 7.46
CA LEU A 46 6.15 -4.48 7.52
C LEU A 46 4.94 -3.94 8.30
N PHE A 47 5.20 -3.19 9.37
CA PHE A 47 4.15 -2.49 10.10
C PHE A 47 3.48 -1.41 9.23
N GLU A 48 4.24 -0.59 8.50
CA GLU A 48 3.70 0.40 7.56
C GLU A 48 2.81 -0.26 6.49
N ILE A 49 3.25 -1.38 5.90
CA ILE A 49 2.46 -2.14 4.92
C ILE A 49 1.10 -2.58 5.51
N ALA A 50 1.10 -3.11 6.74
CA ALA A 50 -0.12 -3.52 7.43
C ALA A 50 -1.05 -2.32 7.68
N VAL A 51 -0.50 -1.19 8.16
CA VAL A 51 -1.24 0.06 8.39
C VAL A 51 -1.86 0.56 7.09
N VAL A 52 -1.12 0.54 5.97
CA VAL A 52 -1.62 0.96 4.66
C VAL A 52 -2.83 0.13 4.23
N GLY A 53 -2.80 -1.18 4.44
CA GLY A 53 -3.95 -2.06 4.18
C GLY A 53 -5.17 -1.69 5.02
N ILE A 54 -4.98 -1.44 6.32
CA ILE A 54 -6.07 -1.07 7.26
C ILE A 54 -6.68 0.28 6.86
N LEU A 55 -5.83 1.28 6.61
CA LEU A 55 -6.28 2.60 6.16
C LEU A 55 -7.02 2.52 4.83
N GLY A 56 -6.58 1.64 3.91
CA GLY A 56 -7.27 1.39 2.65
C GLY A 56 -8.69 0.90 2.84
N LEU A 57 -8.91 -0.07 3.73
CA LEU A 57 -10.25 -0.56 4.05
C LEU A 57 -11.11 0.52 4.72
N ILE A 58 -10.56 1.25 5.69
CA ILE A 58 -11.27 2.35 6.39
C ILE A 58 -11.70 3.44 5.40
N ALA A 59 -10.79 3.84 4.50
CA ALA A 59 -11.03 4.83 3.47
C ALA A 59 -12.15 4.40 2.50
N ALA A 60 -12.13 3.14 2.05
CA ALA A 60 -13.17 2.58 1.20
C ALA A 60 -14.53 2.45 1.91
N GLY A 61 -14.54 2.11 3.19
CA GLY A 61 -15.75 1.95 4.00
C GLY A 61 -16.49 3.27 4.25
N ARG A 62 -15.77 4.39 4.33
CA ARG A 62 -16.34 5.72 4.61
C ARG A 62 -16.74 6.50 3.35
N ALA A 63 -17.33 5.81 2.36
CA ALA A 63 -17.65 6.19 0.96
C ALA A 63 -18.06 7.66 0.67
N ASN A 64 -17.16 8.60 0.94
CA ASN A 64 -17.23 10.04 0.67
C ASN A 64 -16.02 10.43 -0.17
N ALA A 65 -16.15 11.46 -1.00
CA ALA A 65 -15.13 11.88 -1.97
C ALA A 65 -13.73 12.09 -1.33
N ALA A 66 -13.68 12.71 -0.14
CA ALA A 66 -12.43 12.94 0.58
C ALA A 66 -11.75 11.64 1.04
N ASN A 67 -12.52 10.64 1.47
CA ASN A 67 -11.96 9.38 1.97
C ASN A 67 -11.48 8.49 0.81
N THR A 68 -12.21 8.47 -0.29
CA THR A 68 -11.77 7.77 -1.51
C THR A 68 -10.52 8.38 -2.11
N ALA A 69 -10.33 9.70 -2.00
CA ALA A 69 -9.10 10.34 -2.44
C ALA A 69 -7.86 9.78 -1.72
N ALA A 70 -8.00 9.32 -0.47
CA ALA A 70 -6.91 8.72 0.31
C ALA A 70 -6.46 7.33 -0.21
N LEU A 71 -7.26 6.64 -1.01
CA LEU A 71 -6.88 5.35 -1.60
C LEU A 71 -5.71 5.49 -2.61
N TRP A 72 -5.62 6.64 -3.28
CA TRP A 72 -4.56 6.95 -4.24
C TRP A 72 -3.16 7.08 -3.61
N PRO A 73 -2.96 7.92 -2.57
CA PRO A 73 -1.66 8.00 -1.91
C PRO A 73 -1.30 6.69 -1.20
N LEU A 74 -2.28 5.94 -0.65
CA LEU A 74 -2.02 4.60 -0.08
C LEU A 74 -1.49 3.61 -1.14
N ALA A 75 -2.04 3.63 -2.35
CA ALA A 75 -1.50 2.87 -3.48
C ALA A 75 -0.10 3.35 -3.88
N GLY A 76 0.16 4.66 -3.81
CA GLY A 76 1.48 5.23 -4.06
C GLY A 76 2.53 4.77 -3.06
N ILE A 77 2.18 4.71 -1.77
CA ILE A 77 3.04 4.17 -0.71
C ILE A 77 3.39 2.71 -1.03
N LEU A 78 2.40 1.87 -1.38
CA LEU A 78 2.66 0.49 -1.79
C LEU A 78 3.54 0.41 -3.04
N LEU A 79 3.40 1.32 -4.00
CA LEU A 79 4.22 1.34 -5.20
C LEU A 79 5.70 1.52 -4.87
N ALA A 80 6.05 2.37 -3.90
CA ALA A 80 7.43 2.51 -3.45
C ALA A 80 7.97 1.19 -2.89
N PHE A 81 7.19 0.47 -2.09
CA PHE A 81 7.55 -0.86 -1.60
C PHE A 81 7.65 -1.90 -2.71
N VAL A 82 6.78 -1.84 -3.71
CA VAL A 82 6.83 -2.74 -4.88
C VAL A 82 8.13 -2.53 -5.67
N ILE A 83 8.52 -1.29 -5.92
CA ILE A 83 9.71 -0.95 -6.71
C ILE A 83 10.99 -1.23 -5.91
N LEU A 84 11.10 -0.69 -4.69
CA LEU A 84 12.31 -0.80 -3.88
C LEU A 84 12.47 -2.18 -3.26
N GLY A 85 11.37 -2.87 -2.96
CA GLY A 85 11.36 -4.26 -2.50
C GLY A 85 11.41 -5.29 -3.64
N GLY A 86 11.65 -4.88 -4.89
CA GLY A 86 11.37 -5.63 -6.12
C GLY A 86 11.87 -7.08 -6.21
N PHE A 87 12.98 -7.44 -5.55
CA PHE A 87 13.50 -8.82 -5.54
C PHE A 87 13.15 -9.64 -4.29
N SER A 88 12.51 -9.03 -3.28
CA SER A 88 12.17 -9.68 -2.02
C SER A 88 10.65 -9.67 -1.78
N ILE A 89 10.13 -8.55 -1.30
CA ILE A 89 8.74 -8.39 -0.85
C ILE A 89 7.84 -7.75 -1.92
N GLY A 90 8.43 -7.02 -2.87
CA GLY A 90 7.72 -6.19 -3.85
C GLY A 90 6.69 -6.95 -4.69
N PRO A 91 7.00 -8.12 -5.28
CA PRO A 91 6.05 -8.89 -6.08
C PRO A 91 4.80 -9.31 -5.29
N PHE A 92 4.95 -9.60 -3.99
CA PHE A 92 3.84 -9.98 -3.12
C PHE A 92 2.90 -8.82 -2.79
N LEU A 93 3.33 -7.57 -2.99
CA LEU A 93 2.51 -6.39 -2.78
C LEU A 93 1.73 -5.95 -4.02
N LEU A 94 2.01 -6.51 -5.20
CA LEU A 94 1.29 -6.20 -6.44
C LEU A 94 -0.23 -6.34 -6.33
N PRO A 95 -0.80 -7.41 -5.72
CA PRO A 95 -2.25 -7.52 -5.56
C PRO A 95 -2.85 -6.36 -4.74
N ALA A 96 -2.18 -5.95 -3.66
CA ALA A 96 -2.60 -4.81 -2.85
C ALA A 96 -2.45 -3.47 -3.61
N PHE A 97 -1.33 -3.30 -4.32
CA PHE A 97 -1.08 -2.13 -5.15
C PHE A 97 -2.15 -1.92 -6.21
N PHE A 98 -2.56 -2.96 -6.95
CA PHE A 98 -3.59 -2.81 -7.99
C PHE A 98 -5.00 -2.68 -7.42
N SER A 99 -5.28 -3.32 -6.28
CA SER A 99 -6.63 -3.30 -5.70
C SER A 99 -7.00 -1.94 -5.10
N LEU A 100 -6.07 -1.16 -4.55
CA LEU A 100 -6.39 0.17 -3.99
C LEU A 100 -6.83 1.21 -5.05
N PRO A 101 -6.14 1.41 -6.20
CA PRO A 101 -6.62 2.26 -7.29
C PRO A 101 -7.94 1.75 -7.88
N LEU A 102 -8.12 0.43 -8.01
CA LEU A 102 -9.41 -0.14 -8.45
C LEU A 102 -10.53 0.19 -7.47
N ALA A 103 -10.29 0.06 -6.16
CA ALA A 103 -11.23 0.52 -5.15
C ALA A 103 -11.53 2.02 -5.28
N ALA A 104 -10.52 2.85 -5.53
CA ALA A 104 -10.67 4.29 -5.70
C ALA A 104 -11.53 4.67 -6.93
N LEU A 105 -11.28 4.01 -8.07
CA LEU A 105 -12.04 4.19 -9.30
C LEU A 105 -13.51 3.75 -9.17
N LEU A 106 -13.79 2.80 -8.28
CA LEU A 106 -15.13 2.25 -8.08
C LEU A 106 -15.93 2.94 -6.98
N SER A 107 -15.31 3.69 -6.07
CA SER A 107 -16.00 4.29 -4.92
C SER A 107 -16.65 5.65 -5.19
N VAL A 108 -16.14 6.47 -6.12
CA VAL A 108 -16.65 7.84 -6.37
C VAL A 108 -16.99 8.07 -7.87
N PRO A 109 -18.03 8.86 -8.19
CA PRO A 109 -18.29 9.32 -9.55
C PRO A 109 -17.12 10.16 -10.08
N GLN A 110 -16.70 9.92 -11.33
CA GLN A 110 -15.57 10.64 -11.93
C GLN A 110 -15.77 12.17 -11.95
N ALA A 111 -17.02 12.63 -12.02
CA ALA A 111 -17.37 14.05 -11.93
C ALA A 111 -17.00 14.70 -10.58
N ALA A 112 -16.99 13.93 -9.49
CA ALA A 112 -16.65 14.42 -8.15
C ALA A 112 -15.14 14.36 -7.86
N TYR A 113 -14.42 13.40 -8.45
CA TYR A 113 -12.97 13.30 -8.32
C TYR A 113 -12.33 12.71 -9.58
N PRO A 114 -11.62 13.51 -10.38
CA PRO A 114 -11.03 13.04 -11.63
C PRO A 114 -9.88 12.05 -11.37
N PRO A 115 -9.81 10.91 -12.09
CA PRO A 115 -8.74 9.92 -11.94
C PRO A 115 -7.33 10.51 -12.09
N LEU A 116 -7.16 11.50 -12.97
CA LEU A 116 -5.88 12.15 -13.20
C LEU A 116 -5.30 12.80 -11.93
N LYS A 117 -6.16 13.44 -11.11
CA LYS A 117 -5.73 13.99 -9.81
C LYS A 117 -5.30 12.86 -8.88
N GLY A 118 -6.03 11.75 -8.88
CA GLY A 118 -5.66 10.55 -8.14
C GLY A 118 -4.31 9.97 -8.55
N MET A 119 -4.04 9.87 -9.85
CA MET A 119 -2.75 9.40 -10.36
C MET A 119 -1.59 10.32 -9.97
N ALA A 120 -1.81 11.65 -9.96
CA ALA A 120 -0.82 12.60 -9.46
C ALA A 120 -0.52 12.38 -7.98
N TRP A 121 -1.54 12.15 -7.14
CA TRP A 121 -1.36 11.83 -5.73
C TRP A 121 -0.65 10.50 -5.49
N LEU A 122 -0.96 9.49 -6.31
CA LEU A 122 -0.27 8.20 -6.29
C LEU A 122 1.21 8.38 -6.60
N GLY A 123 1.54 9.10 -7.68
CA GLY A 123 2.94 9.38 -8.05
C GLY A 123 3.68 10.19 -6.98
N ALA A 124 3.06 11.25 -6.45
CA ALA A 124 3.64 12.06 -5.40
C ALA A 124 3.91 11.25 -4.13
N ALA A 125 2.94 10.44 -3.68
CA ALA A 125 3.11 9.58 -2.51
C ALA A 125 4.19 8.51 -2.73
N ALA A 126 4.29 7.93 -3.93
CA ALA A 126 5.34 6.98 -4.27
C ALA A 126 6.73 7.61 -4.21
N VAL A 127 6.90 8.83 -4.74
CA VAL A 127 8.16 9.56 -4.66
C VAL A 127 8.51 9.91 -3.22
N VAL A 128 7.56 10.44 -2.44
CA VAL A 128 7.78 10.80 -1.03
C VAL A 128 8.15 9.56 -0.21
N GLN A 129 7.43 8.45 -0.37
CA GLN A 129 7.73 7.20 0.33
C GLN A 129 9.10 6.64 -0.09
N ALA A 130 9.44 6.68 -1.39
CA ALA A 130 10.74 6.23 -1.86
C ALA A 130 11.88 7.08 -1.29
N LEU A 131 11.72 8.41 -1.24
CA LEU A 131 12.69 9.32 -0.63
C LEU A 131 12.84 9.04 0.87
N TRP A 132 11.74 8.83 1.59
CA TRP A 132 11.76 8.42 2.98
C TRP A 132 12.58 7.13 3.18
N MET A 133 12.26 6.07 2.43
CA MET A 133 12.99 4.81 2.50
C MET A 133 14.48 4.97 2.17
N LEU A 134 14.82 5.82 1.19
CA LEU A 134 16.23 6.09 0.83
C LEU A 134 16.99 6.88 1.89
N LEU A 135 16.34 7.81 2.59
CA LEU A 135 16.97 8.56 3.68
C LEU A 135 17.31 7.65 4.87
N PHE A 136 16.41 6.73 5.22
CA PHE A 136 16.59 5.83 6.35
C PHE A 136 17.40 4.57 6.03
N THR A 137 17.72 4.32 4.75
CA THR A 137 18.64 3.25 4.34
C THR A 137 20.11 3.66 4.31
N ARG A 138 20.42 4.96 4.50
CA ARG A 138 21.77 5.54 4.39
C ARG A 138 22.47 5.79 5.73
N PHE A 139 21.84 5.43 6.86
CA PHE A 139 22.37 5.51 8.22
C PHE A 139 22.45 4.11 8.83
#